data_AF-H7GIB9-F1
#
_entry.id   AF-H7GIB9-F1
#
_cell.length_a   1.000
_cell.length_b   1.000
_cell.length_c   1.000
_cell.angle_alpha   90.00
_cell.angle_beta   90.00
_cell.angle_gamma   90.00
#
_symmetry.space_group_name_H-M   'P 1'
#
loop_
_entity.id
_entity.type
_entity.pdbx_description
1 polymer ?
#
loop_
_entity_poly.entity_id
_entity_poly.type
_entity_poly.pdbx_seq_one_letter_code
_entity_poly.pdbx_strand_id
1 'polypeptide(L)' 'MDLLDLNVWFALLVPEHPFHARARAYWERASDPFLVRVTALGLLRLLTNAKAMGGSWRRPSDP' A
#
# COMPACT_ATOMS: atom_id res chain seq x y z
N MET A 1 13.19 12.46 5.18
CA MET A 1 13.26 11.67 3.95
C MET A 1 13.12 10.22 4.35
N ASP A 2 11.94 9.64 4.15
CA ASP A 2 11.62 8.29 4.62
C ASP A 2 11.45 7.34 3.44
N LEU A 3 12.38 6.39 3.29
CA LEU A 3 12.21 5.27 2.36
C LEU A 3 11.37 4.20 3.04
N LEU A 4 10.09 4.14 2.70
CA LEU A 4 9.19 3.16 3.27
C LEU A 4 9.33 1.82 2.55
N ASP A 5 9.20 0.74 3.32
CA ASP A 5 9.11 -0.59 2.76
C ASP A 5 7.80 -0.78 2.00
N LEU A 6 7.78 -1.80 1.15
CA LEU A 6 6.62 -2.15 0.33
C LEU A 6 5.36 -2.41 1.16
N ASN A 7 5.48 -3.04 2.34
CA ASN A 7 4.32 -3.41 3.14
C ASN A 7 3.69 -2.20 3.84
N VAL A 8 4.47 -1.17 4.20
CA VAL A 8 3.90 0.09 4.69
C VAL A 8 3.11 0.79 3.59
N TRP A 9 3.65 0.87 2.36
CA TRP A 9 2.89 1.40 1.22
C TRP A 9 1.62 0.59 0.93
N PHE A 10 1.71 -0.73 0.98
CA PHE A 10 0.55 -1.61 0.76
C PHE A 10 -0.50 -1.43 1.87
N ALA A 11 -0.08 -1.39 3.13
CA ALA A 11 -0.96 -1.12 4.27
C ALA A 11 -1.64 0.26 4.19
N LEU A 12 -0.97 1.27 3.64
CA LEU A 12 -1.55 2.60 3.42
C LEU A 12 -2.68 2.58 2.38
N LEU A 13 -2.51 1.80 1.31
CA LEU A 13 -3.41 1.81 0.16
C LEU A 13 -4.57 0.82 0.26
N VAL A 14 -4.47 -0.18 1.15
CA VAL A 14 -5.50 -1.21 1.33
C VAL A 14 -6.16 -1.03 2.70
N PRO A 15 -7.38 -0.44 2.77
CA PRO A 15 -8.10 -0.22 4.03
C PRO A 15 -8.34 -1.50 4.84
N GLU A 16 -8.55 -2.62 4.14
CA GLU A 16 -8.78 -3.94 4.74
C GLU A 16 -7.50 -4.57 5.32
N HIS A 17 -6.33 -3.96 5.10
CA HIS A 17 -5.07 -4.46 5.62
C HIS A 17 -5.02 -4.34 7.16
N PRO A 18 -4.58 -5.37 7.91
CA PRO A 18 -4.57 -5.34 9.38
C PRO A 18 -3.80 -4.17 9.99
N PHE A 19 -2.79 -3.66 9.27
CA PHE A 19 -1.97 -2.54 9.70
C PHE A 19 -2.38 -1.19 9.13
N HIS A 20 -3.53 -1.09 8.45
CA HIS A 20 -3.97 0.16 7.80
C HIS A 20 -4.01 1.34 8.78
N ALA A 21 -4.64 1.17 9.94
CA ALA A 21 -4.71 2.22 10.97
C ALA A 21 -3.33 2.69 11.44
N ARG A 22 -2.37 1.76 11.61
CA ARG A 22 -0.99 2.08 12.02
C ARG A 22 -0.24 2.79 10.91
N ALA A 23 -0.41 2.34 9.66
CA ALA A 23 0.22 2.96 8.50
C ALA A 23 -0.31 4.38 8.29
N ARG A 24 -1.62 4.60 8.43
CA ARG A 24 -2.24 5.94 8.44
C ARG A 24 -1.68 6.83 9.55
N ALA A 25 -1.59 6.33 10.78
CA ALA A 25 -1.01 7.08 11.90
C ALA A 25 0.49 7.39 11.73
N TYR A 26 1.21 6.58 10.95
CA TYR A 26 2.56 6.90 10.51
C TYR A 26 2.56 8.03 9.48
N TRP A 27 1.70 7.94 8.45
CA TRP A 27 1.61 8.91 7.36
C TRP A 27 1.38 10.35 7.84
N GLU A 28 0.52 10.54 8.84
CA GLU A 28 0.25 11.88 9.41
C GLU A 28 1.50 12.54 10.06
N ARG A 29 2.57 11.78 10.30
CA ARG A 29 3.81 12.25 10.93
C ARG A 29 5.04 12.05 10.04
N ALA A 30 4.88 11.47 8.85
CA ALA A 30 5.99 11.18 7.95
C ALA A 30 6.57 12.48 7.39
N SER A 31 7.90 12.57 7.33
CA SER A 31 8.58 13.75 6.78
C SER A 31 9.28 13.38 5.48
N ASP A 32 8.67 13.81 4.37
CA ASP A 32 9.17 13.60 3.01
C ASP A 32 9.30 12.10 2.64
N PRO A 33 8.18 11.35 2.60
CA PRO A 33 8.18 9.96 2.16
C PRO A 33 8.41 9.87 0.64
N PHE A 34 9.26 8.95 0.22
CA PHE A 34 9.55 8.76 -1.20
C PHE A 34 9.34 7.31 -1.66
N LEU A 35 8.89 7.19 -2.91
CA LEU A 35 8.61 5.93 -3.56
C LEU A 35 9.62 5.68 -4.68
N VAL A 36 10.41 4.62 -4.54
CA VAL A 36 11.37 4.20 -5.57
C VAL A 36 10.71 3.21 -6.54
N ARG A 37 11.26 3.12 -7.77
CA ARG A 37 10.70 2.29 -8.85
C ARG A 37 10.48 0.84 -8.47
N VAL A 38 11.44 0.22 -7.78
CA VAL A 38 11.31 -1.19 -7.37
C VAL A 38 10.14 -1.40 -6.40
N THR A 39 9.94 -0.46 -5.47
CA THR A 39 8.79 -0.49 -4.54
C THR A 39 7.48 -0.24 -5.28
N ALA A 40 7.44 0.70 -6.24
CA ALA A 40 6.26 0.95 -7.07
C ALA A 40 5.84 -0.30 -7.89
N LEU A 41 6.79 -1.01 -8.50
CA LEU A 41 6.51 -2.25 -9.23
C LEU A 41 6.07 -3.38 -8.30
N GLY A 42 6.68 -3.49 -7.11
CA GLY A 42 6.25 -4.42 -6.07
C GLY A 42 4.81 -4.16 -5.62
N LEU A 43 4.45 -2.89 -5.50
CA LEU A 43 3.11 -2.45 -5.11
C LEU A 43 2.08 -2.76 -6.19
N LEU A 44 2.38 -2.47 -7.45
CA LEU A 44 1.54 -2.83 -8.59
C LEU A 44 1.27 -4.34 -8.62
N ARG A 45 2.32 -5.16 -8.42
CA ARG A 45 2.18 -6.62 -8.35
C ARG A 45 1.25 -7.07 -7.21
N LEU A 46 1.32 -6.45 -6.03
CA LEU A 46 0.45 -6.82 -4.90
C LEU A 46 -1.00 -6.39 -5.14
N LEU A 47 -1.22 -5.15 -5.59
CA LEU A 47 -2.56 -4.61 -5.85
C LEU A 47 -3.29 -5.35 -6.99
N THR A 48 -2.54 -5.94 -7.92
CA THR A 48 -3.09 -6.74 -9.04
C THR A 48 -3.16 -8.23 -8.75
N ASN A 49 -2.71 -8.68 -7.58
CA ASN A 49 -2.75 -10.08 -7.20
C ASN A 49 -3.97 -10.38 -6.32
N ALA A 50 -4.92 -11.17 -6.85
CA ALA A 50 -6.15 -11.51 -6.14
C ALA A 50 -5.91 -12.16 -4.77
N LYS A 51 -4.86 -12.97 -4.61
CA LYS A 51 -4.53 -13.59 -3.31
C LYS A 51 -4.02 -12.56 -2.31
N ALA A 52 -3.15 -11.64 -2.73
CA ALA A 52 -2.64 -10.57 -1.88
C ALA A 52 -3.75 -9.60 -1.45
N MET A 53 -4.73 -9.36 -2.33
CA MET A 53 -5.93 -8.56 -2.05
C MET A 53 -7.05 -9.34 -1.34
N GLY A 54 -6.78 -10.52 -0.76
CA GLY A 54 -7.78 -11.27 0.00
C GLY A 54 -9.01 -11.72 -0.82
N GLY A 55 -8.87 -11.88 -2.13
CA GLY A 55 -9.96 -12.20 -3.06
C GLY A 55 -10.79 -10.99 -3.50
N SER A 56 -10.62 -9.82 -2.87
CA SER A 56 -11.30 -8.57 -3.23
C SER A 56 -10.47 -7.73 -4.22
N TRP A 57 -10.02 -8.37 -5.29
CA TRP A 57 -9.53 -7.61 -6.45
C TRP A 57 -10.66 -6.68 -6.91
N ARG A 58 -10.44 -5.36 -6.79
CA ARG A 58 -11.37 -4.36 -7.31
C ARG A 58 -10.99 -4.06 -8.76
N ARG A 59 -11.95 -4.14 -9.66
CA ARG A 59 -11.74 -3.59 -11.00
C ARG A 59 -11.64 -2.06 -10.88
N PRO A 60 -10.88 -1.40 -11.76
CA PRO A 60 -10.85 0.08 -11.83
C PRO A 60 -12.23 0.73 -12.02
N SER A 61 -13.25 -0.05 -12.40
CA SER A 61 -14.65 0.35 -12.58
C SER A 61 -15.55 0.04 -11.37
N ASP A 62 -15.05 -0.62 -10.33
CA ASP A 62 -15.84 -0.87 -9.12
C ASP A 62 -15.83 0.41 -8.25
N PRO A 63 -17.01 0.85 -7.75
CA PRO A 63 -17.17 2.10 -7.02
C PRO A 63 -16.45 2.15 -5.66
#